data_AF-A0A2S8FRK2-F1
#
_entry.id   AF-A0A2S8FRK2-F1
#
_cell.length_a   1.000
_cell.length_b   1.000
_cell.length_c   1.000
_cell.angle_alpha   90.00
_cell.angle_beta   90.00
_cell.angle_gamma   90.00
#
_symmetry.space_group_name_H-M   'P 1'
#
loop_
_entity.id
_entity.type
_entity.pdbx_description
1 polymer ?
#
loop_
_entity_poly.entity_id
_entity_poly.type
_entity_poly.pdbx_seq_one_letter_code
_entity_poly.pdbx_strand_id
1 'polypeptide(L)'
;MRYVILVERKREAPAMYTAEVDRDDAAYLRKAIDTLRPLSAEDYMRGPAAILHMLARYSYVLDGNDVYWCVEWTPGMIMIKFSRSGQMQWTALRSPVPDFGGRNPTKEDSAAYDKDAPNHQVNLIFDPWIAQSDAEDREAKGFRRADAKTEATFEAALAKVNEIGEQIELQHGNDLEAWVYRGEEEVEKMVGEGTRID
;
A
#
# COMPACT_ATOMS: atom_id res chain seq x y z
N MET A 1 3.74 5.70 13.61
CA MET A 1 3.57 5.55 12.16
C MET A 1 4.75 6.15 11.43
N ARG A 2 5.47 5.35 10.66
CA ARG A 2 6.58 5.78 9.81
C ARG A 2 6.41 5.26 8.40
N TYR A 3 6.66 6.08 7.40
CA TYR A 3 6.88 5.56 6.05
C TYR A 3 8.09 4.62 6.05
N VAL A 4 8.02 3.57 5.25
CA VAL A 4 9.14 2.68 4.95
C VAL A 4 9.31 2.62 3.44
N ILE A 5 10.52 2.89 2.97
CA ILE A 5 10.90 2.76 1.56
C ILE A 5 12.13 1.86 1.45
N LEU A 6 12.19 1.08 0.37
CA LEU A 6 13.30 0.20 0.04
C LEU A 6 14.05 0.80 -1.16
N VAL A 7 15.24 1.32 -0.91
CA VAL A 7 16.04 2.01 -1.93
C VAL A 7 17.05 1.03 -2.49
N GLU A 8 16.93 0.74 -3.78
CA GLU A 8 17.90 -0.03 -4.55
C GLU A 8 18.78 0.92 -5.36
N ARG A 9 20.11 0.72 -5.29
CA ARG A 9 21.08 1.48 -6.07
C ARG A 9 22.00 0.52 -6.80
N LYS A 10 22.42 0.91 -8.00
CA LYS A 10 23.37 0.10 -8.78
C LYS A 10 24.64 -0.12 -7.97
N ARG A 11 24.98 -1.39 -7.74
CA ARG A 11 26.21 -1.84 -7.05
C ARG A 11 26.25 -1.54 -5.54
N GLU A 12 25.12 -1.21 -4.93
CA GLU A 12 24.98 -1.12 -3.48
C GLU A 12 23.97 -2.17 -3.00
N ALA A 13 24.10 -2.63 -1.76
CA ALA A 13 23.05 -3.45 -1.15
C ALA A 13 21.79 -2.61 -0.98
N PRO A 14 20.58 -3.20 -1.18
CA PRO A 14 19.33 -2.53 -0.85
C PRO A 14 19.36 -1.99 0.58
N ALA A 15 18.82 -0.79 0.78
CA ALA A 15 18.79 -0.15 2.08
C ALA A 15 17.38 0.34 2.41
N MET A 16 16.95 0.09 3.65
CA MET A 16 15.67 0.58 4.16
C MET A 16 15.82 2.00 4.70
N TYR A 17 14.86 2.86 4.36
CA TYR A 17 14.76 4.20 4.91
C TYR A 17 13.38 4.42 5.51
N THR A 18 13.32 5.28 6.53
CA THR A 18 12.09 5.69 7.18
C THR A 18 11.99 7.19 7.37
N ALA A 19 10.78 7.71 7.30
CA ALA A 19 10.40 9.06 7.69
C ALA A 19 9.14 9.00 8.55
N GLU A 20 8.91 10.00 9.40
CA GLU A 20 7.65 10.10 10.13
C GLU A 20 6.51 10.40 9.14
N VAL A 21 5.35 9.79 9.38
CA VAL A 21 4.13 10.14 8.63
C VAL A 21 3.60 11.46 9.18
N ASP A 22 3.15 12.36 8.30
CA ASP A 22 2.54 13.63 8.73
C ASP A 22 1.37 13.37 9.69
N ARG A 23 1.14 14.29 10.62
CA ARG A 23 0.14 14.11 11.67
C ARG A 23 -1.26 13.86 11.11
N ASP A 24 -1.64 14.57 10.05
CA ASP A 24 -2.99 14.49 9.50
C ASP A 24 -3.14 13.22 8.64
N ASP A 25 -2.12 12.85 7.88
CA ASP A 25 -2.07 11.56 7.16
C ASP A 25 -2.11 10.36 8.13
N ALA A 26 -1.40 10.44 9.26
CA ALA A 26 -1.43 9.42 10.31
C ALA A 26 -2.82 9.35 10.98
N ALA A 27 -3.49 10.49 11.19
CA ALA A 27 -4.85 10.51 11.72
C ALA A 27 -5.84 9.89 10.73
N TYR A 28 -5.70 10.18 9.44
CA TYR A 28 -6.47 9.54 8.38
C TYR A 28 -6.26 8.01 8.37
N LEU A 29 -5.00 7.55 8.40
CA LEU A 29 -4.68 6.12 8.40
C LEU A 29 -5.27 5.40 9.62
N ARG A 30 -5.29 6.03 10.80
CA ARG A 30 -5.96 5.47 11.99
C ARG A 30 -7.45 5.24 11.79
N LYS A 31 -8.17 6.19 11.17
CA LYS A 31 -9.58 5.98 10.84
C LYS A 31 -9.74 4.85 9.82
N ALA A 32 -8.83 4.72 8.86
CA ALA A 32 -8.85 3.62 7.90
C ALA A 32 -8.64 2.26 8.54
N ILE A 33 -7.80 2.18 9.58
CA ILE A 33 -7.55 0.94 10.32
C ILE A 33 -8.84 0.37 10.92
N ASP A 34 -9.77 1.21 11.36
CA ASP A 34 -11.06 0.79 11.92
C ASP A 34 -11.99 0.14 10.88
N THR A 35 -11.69 0.29 9.58
CA THR A 35 -12.46 -0.31 8.48
C THR A 35 -11.90 -1.66 8.00
N LEU A 36 -10.77 -2.11 8.59
CA LEU A 36 -10.09 -3.32 8.15
C LEU A 36 -10.92 -4.58 8.41
N ARG A 37 -11.12 -5.36 7.34
CA ARG A 37 -11.73 -6.70 7.39
C ARG A 37 -10.66 -7.79 7.22
N PRO A 38 -10.89 -9.01 7.74
CA PRO A 38 -9.94 -10.11 7.55
C PRO A 38 -9.62 -10.37 6.07
N LEU A 39 -8.37 -10.74 5.77
CA LEU A 39 -7.91 -11.21 4.48
C LEU A 39 -7.32 -12.61 4.65
N SER A 40 -7.85 -13.60 3.93
CA SER A 40 -7.26 -14.94 3.95
C SER A 40 -6.01 -15.01 3.07
N ALA A 41 -5.14 -16.00 3.31
CA ALA A 41 -3.98 -16.23 2.44
C ALA A 41 -4.40 -16.62 1.01
N GLU A 42 -5.48 -17.38 0.86
CA GLU A 42 -6.03 -17.77 -0.44
C GLU A 42 -6.54 -16.54 -1.21
N ASP A 43 -7.28 -15.65 -0.55
CA ASP A 43 -7.76 -14.41 -1.18
C ASP A 43 -6.59 -13.48 -1.55
N TYR A 44 -5.59 -13.36 -0.67
CA TYR A 44 -4.37 -12.58 -0.95
C TYR A 44 -3.64 -13.12 -2.20
N MET A 45 -3.45 -14.43 -2.30
CA MET A 45 -2.80 -15.09 -3.44
C MET A 45 -3.57 -14.93 -4.75
N ARG A 46 -4.90 -14.94 -4.69
CA ARG A 46 -5.76 -14.85 -5.86
C ARG A 46 -5.94 -13.43 -6.39
N GLY A 47 -5.78 -12.41 -5.54
CA GLY A 47 -5.95 -11.02 -5.94
C GLY A 47 -4.76 -10.16 -5.54
N PRO A 48 -4.72 -9.58 -4.33
CA PRO A 48 -3.77 -8.52 -3.99
C PRO A 48 -2.28 -8.82 -4.20
N ALA A 49 -1.83 -10.06 -4.11
CA ALA A 49 -0.43 -10.40 -4.41
C ALA A 49 -0.04 -10.06 -5.85
N ALA A 50 -0.99 -10.14 -6.79
CA ALA A 50 -0.75 -9.85 -8.21
C ALA A 50 -0.46 -8.36 -8.48
N ILE A 51 -0.88 -7.46 -7.59
CA ILE A 51 -0.65 -6.00 -7.70
C ILE A 51 0.84 -5.66 -7.84
N LEU A 52 1.73 -6.43 -7.19
CA LEU A 52 3.18 -6.23 -7.29
C LEU A 52 3.70 -6.36 -8.73
N HIS A 53 2.92 -6.97 -9.63
CA HIS A 53 3.24 -7.14 -11.05
C HIS A 53 2.47 -6.18 -11.98
N MET A 54 1.63 -5.29 -11.44
CA MET A 54 0.71 -4.43 -12.22
C MET A 54 1.18 -2.98 -12.38
N LEU A 55 2.46 -2.70 -12.10
CA LEU A 55 3.03 -1.34 -12.10
C LEU A 55 2.26 -0.34 -11.19
N ALA A 56 1.48 -0.85 -10.23
CA ALA A 56 0.77 -0.02 -9.28
C ALA A 56 1.76 0.78 -8.43
N ARG A 57 1.45 2.07 -8.18
CA ARG A 57 2.21 2.83 -7.18
C ARG A 57 1.73 2.42 -5.80
N TYR A 58 2.68 2.23 -4.90
CA TYR A 58 2.37 1.86 -3.53
C TYR A 58 3.41 2.38 -2.56
N SER A 59 3.09 2.24 -1.28
CA SER A 59 3.99 2.55 -0.18
C SER A 59 3.77 1.62 1.01
N TYR A 60 4.69 1.67 1.95
CA TYR A 60 4.55 0.99 3.23
C TYR A 60 4.56 1.99 4.39
N VAL A 61 3.69 1.77 5.37
CA VAL A 61 3.69 2.46 6.66
C VAL A 61 3.86 1.42 7.77
N LEU A 62 4.87 1.61 8.62
CA LEU A 62 5.08 0.81 9.83
C LEU A 62 4.42 1.51 11.04
N ASP A 63 3.56 0.79 11.76
CA ASP A 63 3.03 1.23 13.06
C ASP A 63 3.10 0.12 14.09
N GLY A 64 3.93 0.32 15.13
CA GLY A 64 4.20 -0.73 16.10
C GLY A 64 4.83 -1.96 15.43
N ASN A 65 4.09 -3.07 15.38
CA ASN A 65 4.52 -4.33 14.76
C ASN A 65 3.75 -4.67 13.47
N ASP A 66 2.95 -3.73 12.98
CA ASP A 66 2.10 -3.91 11.80
C ASP A 66 2.61 -3.05 10.65
N VAL A 67 2.60 -3.63 9.44
CA VAL A 67 2.92 -2.94 8.20
C VAL A 67 1.63 -2.74 7.40
N TYR A 68 1.38 -1.51 6.97
CA TYR A 68 0.28 -1.15 6.10
C TYR A 68 0.83 -0.90 4.70
N TRP A 69 0.40 -1.72 3.75
CA TRP A 69 0.68 -1.55 2.33
C TRP A 69 -0.45 -0.73 1.71
N CYS A 70 -0.12 0.49 1.29
CA CYS A 70 -1.04 1.46 0.71
C CYS A 70 -0.83 1.47 -0.80
N VAL A 71 -1.85 1.10 -1.57
CA VAL A 71 -1.76 0.91 -3.02
C VAL A 71 -2.74 1.84 -3.72
N GLU A 72 -2.26 2.58 -4.73
CA GLU A 72 -3.13 3.32 -5.65
C GLU A 72 -4.01 2.31 -6.42
N TRP A 73 -5.33 2.42 -6.29
CA TRP A 73 -6.25 1.51 -6.97
C TRP A 73 -7.63 2.14 -7.17
N THR A 74 -8.43 1.71 -8.14
CA THR A 74 -9.85 2.14 -8.21
C THR A 74 -10.66 1.47 -7.11
N PRO A 75 -11.36 2.19 -6.20
CA PRO A 75 -11.86 3.57 -6.33
C PRO A 75 -11.08 4.65 -5.55
N GLY A 76 -9.93 4.30 -4.97
CA GLY A 76 -8.97 5.26 -4.44
C GLY A 76 -7.69 4.60 -3.94
N MET A 77 -7.76 3.95 -2.78
CA MET A 77 -6.63 3.26 -2.18
C MET A 77 -7.04 1.90 -1.63
N ILE A 78 -6.27 0.86 -1.93
CA ILE A 78 -6.31 -0.38 -1.15
C ILE A 78 -5.33 -0.23 0.01
N MET A 79 -5.74 -0.58 1.22
CA MET A 79 -4.85 -0.69 2.36
C MET A 79 -4.86 -2.13 2.87
N ILE A 80 -3.70 -2.77 2.94
CA ILE A 80 -3.52 -4.12 3.48
C ILE A 80 -2.60 -4.05 4.68
N LYS A 81 -3.07 -4.56 5.81
CA LYS A 81 -2.29 -4.74 7.03
C LYS A 81 -1.66 -6.13 7.05
N PHE A 82 -0.35 -6.16 7.27
CA PHE A 82 0.43 -7.35 7.58
C PHE A 82 0.90 -7.28 9.02
N SER A 83 0.63 -8.34 9.79
CA SER A 83 1.00 -8.41 11.21
C SER A 83 2.07 -9.48 11.40
N ARG A 84 2.94 -9.32 12.41
CA ARG A 84 3.94 -10.34 12.79
C ARG A 84 3.37 -11.73 13.08
N SER A 85 2.09 -11.82 13.46
CA SER A 85 1.40 -13.10 13.65
C SER A 85 1.06 -13.84 12.35
N GLY A 86 1.31 -13.23 11.19
CA GLY A 86 0.87 -13.70 9.88
C GLY A 86 -0.58 -13.36 9.57
N GLN A 87 -1.28 -12.65 10.46
CA GLN A 87 -2.64 -12.17 10.19
C GLN A 87 -2.61 -11.05 9.16
N MET A 88 -3.51 -11.17 8.18
CA MET A 88 -3.75 -10.16 7.17
C MET A 88 -5.15 -9.59 7.32
N GLN A 89 -5.24 -8.27 7.12
CA GLN A 89 -6.52 -7.57 7.05
C GLN A 89 -6.43 -6.54 5.95
N TRP A 90 -7.56 -6.08 5.43
CA TRP A 90 -7.57 -5.16 4.33
C TRP A 90 -8.83 -4.29 4.28
N THR A 91 -8.77 -3.21 3.52
CA THR A 91 -9.91 -2.36 3.17
C THR A 91 -9.67 -1.71 1.82
N ALA A 92 -10.75 -1.36 1.12
CA ALA A 92 -10.71 -0.47 -0.05
C ALA A 92 -11.30 0.87 0.37
N LEU A 93 -10.60 1.95 0.06
CA LEU A 93 -10.95 3.31 0.42
C LEU A 93 -11.30 4.09 -0.84
N ARG A 94 -12.46 4.74 -0.81
CA ARG A 94 -12.89 5.63 -1.87
C ARG A 94 -12.21 6.97 -1.71
N SER A 95 -11.59 7.48 -2.76
CA SER A 95 -10.92 8.77 -2.72
C SER A 95 -11.92 9.93 -2.65
N PRO A 96 -11.61 11.00 -1.88
CA PRO A 96 -12.39 12.24 -1.91
C PRO A 96 -12.15 13.06 -3.19
N VAL A 97 -11.08 12.76 -3.94
CA VAL A 97 -10.76 13.44 -5.21
C VAL A 97 -11.46 12.71 -6.37
N PRO A 98 -12.37 13.40 -7.10
CA PRO A 98 -12.92 12.93 -8.35
C PRO A 98 -11.79 12.51 -9.30
N ASP A 99 -11.91 11.35 -9.94
CA ASP A 99 -10.93 10.79 -10.90
C ASP A 99 -9.64 10.19 -10.32
N PHE A 100 -9.43 10.20 -9.00
CA PHE A 100 -8.30 9.48 -8.42
C PHE A 100 -8.41 7.97 -8.65
N GLY A 101 -7.31 7.35 -9.09
CA GLY A 101 -7.28 5.96 -9.53
C GLY A 101 -7.92 5.70 -10.90
N GLY A 102 -8.36 6.73 -11.64
CA GLY A 102 -8.90 6.62 -13.00
C GLY A 102 -10.42 6.40 -13.09
N ARG A 103 -11.15 6.53 -11.99
CA ARG A 103 -12.60 6.28 -11.93
C ARG A 103 -13.42 7.50 -12.35
N ASN A 104 -14.50 7.29 -13.11
CA ASN A 104 -15.54 8.32 -13.31
C ASN A 104 -16.21 8.69 -11.97
N PRO A 105 -16.26 9.97 -11.58
CA PRO A 105 -16.79 10.37 -10.29
C PRO A 105 -18.32 10.25 -10.29
N THR A 106 -18.92 9.84 -9.16
CA THR A 106 -20.37 9.93 -9.00
C THR A 106 -20.76 11.38 -8.71
N LYS A 107 -22.05 11.68 -8.80
CA LYS A 107 -22.55 13.03 -8.51
C LYS A 107 -22.23 13.46 -7.07
N GLU A 108 -22.27 12.51 -6.14
CA GLU A 108 -21.95 12.72 -4.73
C GLU A 108 -20.46 13.03 -4.53
N ASP A 109 -19.56 12.41 -5.30
CA ASP A 109 -18.13 12.75 -5.25
C ASP A 109 -17.89 14.17 -5.75
N SER A 110 -18.47 14.52 -6.89
CA SER A 110 -18.34 15.87 -7.45
C SER A 110 -18.92 16.94 -6.53
N ALA A 111 -20.04 16.65 -5.84
CA ALA A 111 -20.68 17.59 -4.94
C ALA A 111 -19.90 17.80 -3.63
N ALA A 112 -19.21 16.76 -3.15
CA ALA A 112 -18.43 16.80 -1.91
C ALA A 112 -16.94 17.13 -2.13
N TYR A 113 -16.52 17.31 -3.38
CA TYR A 113 -15.13 17.59 -3.70
C TYR A 113 -14.73 19.01 -3.31
N ASP A 114 -13.69 19.10 -2.49
CA ASP A 114 -12.97 20.34 -2.20
C ASP A 114 -11.56 20.24 -2.78
N LYS A 115 -11.27 21.06 -3.78
CA LYS A 115 -9.98 21.10 -4.46
C LYS A 115 -8.84 21.60 -3.56
N ASP A 116 -9.17 22.31 -2.49
CA ASP A 116 -8.20 22.91 -1.58
C ASP A 116 -8.00 22.02 -0.34
N ALA A 117 -8.82 20.98 -0.18
CA ALA A 117 -8.66 19.99 0.89
C ALA A 117 -7.45 19.07 0.65
N PRO A 118 -6.74 18.67 1.71
CA PRO A 118 -5.64 17.72 1.58
C PRO A 118 -6.13 16.35 1.10
N ASN A 119 -5.38 15.73 0.20
CA ASN A 119 -5.62 14.34 -0.20
C ASN A 119 -4.63 13.41 0.51
N HIS A 120 -5.04 12.93 1.69
CA HIS A 120 -4.23 12.02 2.50
C HIS A 120 -3.87 10.72 1.78
N GLN A 121 -4.74 10.19 0.91
CA GLN A 121 -4.43 8.97 0.14
C GLN A 121 -3.27 9.23 -0.84
N VAL A 122 -3.27 10.39 -1.51
CA VAL A 122 -2.18 10.78 -2.40
C VAL A 122 -0.88 10.88 -1.62
N ASN A 123 -0.87 11.59 -0.50
CA ASN A 123 0.34 11.76 0.31
C ASN A 123 0.88 10.40 0.77
N LEU A 124 -0.01 9.55 1.32
CA LEU A 124 0.36 8.24 1.83
C LEU A 124 1.00 7.33 0.77
N ILE A 125 0.59 7.43 -0.50
CA ILE A 125 1.12 6.60 -1.60
C ILE A 125 2.31 7.26 -2.28
N PHE A 126 2.13 8.49 -2.78
CA PHE A 126 3.04 9.09 -3.75
C PHE A 126 4.26 9.71 -3.10
N ASP A 127 4.15 10.24 -1.88
CA ASP A 127 5.31 10.82 -1.22
C ASP A 127 6.45 9.83 -1.01
N PRO A 128 6.21 8.67 -0.37
CA PRO A 128 7.21 7.62 -0.27
C PRO A 128 7.57 6.98 -1.62
N TRP A 129 6.61 6.79 -2.53
CA TRP A 129 6.89 6.23 -3.86
C TRP A 129 7.93 7.07 -4.63
N ILE A 130 7.76 8.40 -4.65
CA ILE A 130 8.70 9.31 -5.30
C ILE A 130 10.06 9.26 -4.60
N ALA A 131 10.09 9.36 -3.26
CA ALA A 131 11.31 9.32 -2.45
C ALA A 131 12.09 7.99 -2.55
N GLN A 132 11.44 6.90 -2.95
CA GLN A 132 12.11 5.64 -3.22
C GLN A 132 13.08 5.77 -4.41
N SER A 133 12.66 6.45 -5.47
CA SER A 133 13.47 6.65 -6.68
C SER A 133 14.27 7.95 -6.70
N ASP A 134 13.80 9.01 -6.05
CA ASP A 134 14.40 10.34 -6.08
C ASP A 134 15.16 10.64 -4.78
N ALA A 135 16.44 10.98 -4.91
CA ALA A 135 17.30 11.24 -3.76
C ALA A 135 17.05 12.61 -3.11
N GLU A 136 16.67 13.61 -3.89
CA GLU A 136 16.37 14.95 -3.41
C GLU A 136 15.05 14.94 -2.64
N ASP A 137 14.01 14.29 -3.17
CA ASP A 137 12.75 14.09 -2.44
C ASP A 137 12.95 13.28 -1.16
N ARG A 138 13.77 12.23 -1.21
CA ARG A 138 14.09 11.44 -0.02
C ARG A 138 14.73 12.30 1.07
N GLU A 139 15.67 13.17 0.71
CA GLU A 139 16.30 14.07 1.66
C GLU A 139 15.33 15.15 2.16
N ALA A 140 14.59 15.78 1.26
CA ALA A 140 13.64 16.86 1.55
C ALA A 140 12.52 16.38 2.50
N LYS A 141 12.04 15.16 2.32
CA LYS A 141 11.00 14.53 3.18
C LYS A 141 11.57 13.88 4.44
N GLY A 142 12.87 14.04 4.70
CA GLY A 142 13.49 13.63 5.96
C GLY A 142 13.66 12.12 6.13
N PHE A 143 13.66 11.35 5.04
CA PHE A 143 13.93 9.92 5.12
C PHE A 143 15.37 9.67 5.57
N ARG A 144 15.52 8.87 6.63
CA ARG A 144 16.81 8.44 7.18
C ARG A 144 16.89 6.92 7.14
N ARG A 145 18.11 6.39 7.09
CA ARG A 145 18.33 4.95 7.09
C ARG A 145 17.68 4.34 8.33
N ALA A 146 16.96 3.23 8.14
CA ALA A 146 16.32 2.52 9.23
C ALA A 146 17.38 1.95 10.19
N ASP A 147 17.01 1.84 11.48
CA ASP A 147 17.82 1.07 12.43
C ASP A 147 17.50 -0.43 12.32
N ALA A 148 18.41 -1.27 12.83
CA ALA A 148 18.27 -2.73 12.76
C ALA A 148 17.00 -3.27 13.42
N LYS A 149 16.46 -2.56 14.42
CA LYS A 149 15.21 -2.96 15.09
C LYS A 149 14.01 -2.69 14.19
N THR A 150 13.99 -1.55 13.51
CA THR A 150 12.96 -1.19 12.53
C THR A 150 13.00 -2.15 11.34
N GLU A 151 14.19 -2.44 10.79
CA GLU A 151 14.36 -3.44 9.73
C GLU A 151 13.81 -4.81 10.16
N ALA A 152 14.22 -5.33 11.33
CA ALA A 152 13.75 -6.61 11.82
C ALA A 152 12.24 -6.64 12.09
N THR A 153 11.65 -5.53 12.54
CA THR A 153 10.19 -5.44 12.77
C THR A 153 9.44 -5.50 11.45
N PHE A 154 9.90 -4.76 10.44
CA PHE A 154 9.29 -4.73 9.11
C PHE A 154 9.35 -6.11 8.45
N GLU A 155 10.53 -6.74 8.42
CA GLU A 155 10.73 -8.07 7.86
C GLU A 155 9.86 -9.12 8.58
N ALA A 156 9.78 -9.06 9.92
CA ALA A 156 8.95 -9.99 10.68
C ALA A 156 7.45 -9.83 10.40
N ALA A 157 6.98 -8.63 10.09
CA ALA A 157 5.58 -8.39 9.69
C ALA A 157 5.27 -8.93 8.29
N LEU A 158 6.25 -8.89 7.38
CA LEU A 158 6.11 -9.37 6.00
C LEU A 158 6.44 -10.86 5.81
N ALA A 159 7.03 -11.53 6.80
CA ALA A 159 7.48 -12.91 6.69
C ALA A 159 6.45 -13.85 6.06
N LYS A 160 5.18 -13.76 6.48
CA LYS A 160 4.11 -14.62 5.95
C LYS A 160 3.79 -14.35 4.48
N VAL A 161 3.81 -13.09 4.04
CA VAL A 161 3.53 -12.75 2.63
C VAL A 161 4.73 -13.02 1.73
N ASN A 162 5.95 -12.94 2.25
CA ASN A 162 7.14 -13.38 1.54
C ASN A 162 7.09 -14.90 1.26
N GLU A 163 6.72 -15.71 2.26
CA GLU A 163 6.48 -17.16 2.06
C GLU A 163 5.39 -17.44 1.01
N ILE A 164 4.34 -16.62 0.98
CA ILE A 164 3.27 -16.74 -0.02
C ILE A 164 3.80 -16.38 -1.42
N GLY A 165 4.66 -15.35 -1.53
CA GLY A 165 5.31 -14.98 -2.77
C GLY A 165 6.10 -16.13 -3.39
N GLU A 166 6.87 -16.86 -2.57
CA GLU A 166 7.59 -18.07 -3.03
C GLU A 166 6.63 -19.15 -3.56
N GLN A 167 5.47 -19.33 -2.91
CA GLN A 167 4.46 -20.28 -3.37
C GLN A 167 3.83 -19.88 -4.70
N ILE A 168 3.57 -18.58 -4.90
CA ILE A 168 3.05 -18.03 -6.15
C ILE A 168 4.06 -18.28 -7.27
N GLU A 169 5.35 -18.00 -7.05
CA GLU A 169 6.38 -18.23 -8.07
C GLU A 169 6.47 -19.71 -8.46
N LEU A 170 6.40 -20.62 -7.48
CA LEU A 170 6.40 -22.07 -7.74
C LEU A 170 5.16 -22.55 -8.51
N GLN A 171 3.98 -21.98 -8.23
CA GLN A 171 2.72 -22.39 -8.85
C GLN A 171 2.48 -21.74 -10.22
N HIS A 172 2.89 -20.48 -10.36
CA HIS A 172 2.49 -19.61 -11.47
C HIS A 172 3.66 -19.01 -12.25
N GLY A 173 4.91 -19.32 -11.92
CA GLY A 173 6.08 -18.76 -12.62
C GLY A 173 6.10 -19.04 -14.13
N ASN A 174 5.47 -20.13 -14.58
CA ASN A 174 5.35 -20.48 -16.00
C ASN A 174 4.12 -19.86 -16.70
N ASP A 175 3.16 -19.31 -15.97
CA ASP A 175 1.94 -18.68 -16.50
C ASP A 175 1.65 -17.30 -15.86
N LEU A 176 2.71 -16.60 -15.45
CA LEU A 176 2.64 -15.40 -14.61
C LEU A 176 1.69 -14.34 -15.16
N GLU A 177 1.75 -14.03 -16.45
CA GLU A 177 0.87 -13.04 -17.09
C GLU A 177 -0.61 -13.40 -16.93
N ALA A 178 -0.97 -14.66 -17.13
CA ALA A 178 -2.34 -15.13 -16.99
C ALA A 178 -2.79 -15.11 -15.52
N TRP A 179 -1.88 -15.39 -14.58
CA TRP A 179 -2.16 -15.25 -13.15
C TRP A 179 -2.36 -13.78 -12.75
N VAL A 180 -1.52 -12.86 -13.25
CA VAL A 180 -1.66 -11.42 -12.99
C VAL A 180 -3.01 -10.90 -13.48
N TYR A 181 -3.41 -11.24 -14.70
CA TYR A 181 -4.71 -10.82 -15.25
C TYR A 181 -5.90 -11.30 -14.40
N ARG A 182 -5.90 -12.58 -14.00
CA ARG A 182 -6.93 -13.10 -13.07
C ARG A 182 -6.90 -12.36 -11.73
N GLY A 183 -5.71 -12.05 -11.24
CA GLY A 183 -5.54 -11.29 -10.00
C GLY A 183 -6.12 -9.90 -10.06
N GLU A 184 -5.98 -9.20 -11.19
CA GLU A 184 -6.56 -7.89 -11.41
C GLU A 184 -8.09 -7.95 -11.30
N GLU A 185 -8.72 -8.89 -12.01
CA GLU A 185 -10.17 -9.11 -11.96
C GLU A 185 -10.66 -9.44 -10.54
N GLU A 186 -9.92 -10.23 -9.77
CA GLU A 186 -10.27 -10.55 -8.40
C GLU A 186 -10.16 -9.32 -7.49
N VAL A 187 -9.10 -8.51 -7.64
CA VAL A 187 -8.98 -7.26 -6.89
C VAL A 187 -10.14 -6.31 -7.22
N GLU A 188 -10.52 -6.16 -8.50
CA GLU A 188 -11.67 -5.34 -8.90
C GLU A 188 -12.98 -5.79 -8.25
N LYS A 189 -13.23 -7.10 -8.18
CA LYS A 189 -14.41 -7.66 -7.49
C LYS A 189 -14.36 -7.39 -5.99
N MET A 190 -13.17 -7.50 -5.39
CA MET A 190 -12.95 -7.30 -3.97
C MET A 190 -13.24 -5.85 -3.55
N VAL A 191 -12.70 -4.87 -4.27
CA VAL A 191 -12.71 -3.45 -3.87
C VAL A 191 -14.09 -2.80 -3.94
N GLY A 192 -14.90 -3.14 -4.95
CA GLY A 192 -16.22 -2.55 -5.15
C GLY A 192 -16.20 -1.02 -5.14
N GLU A 193 -17.18 -0.39 -4.48
CA GLU A 193 -17.28 1.07 -4.38
C GLU A 193 -16.31 1.71 -3.38
N GLY A 194 -15.64 0.90 -2.56
CA GLY A 194 -14.76 1.37 -1.48
C GLY A 194 -15.51 2.07 -0.33
N THR A 195 -14.80 2.22 0.79
CA THR A 195 -15.29 2.87 2.00
C THR A 195 -14.88 4.33 2.00
N ARG A 196 -15.82 5.24 2.28
CA ARG A 196 -15.51 6.65 2.51
C ARG A 196 -15.16 6.85 3.97
N ILE A 197 -14.10 7.60 4.23
CA ILE A 197 -13.65 7.97 5.56
C ILE A 197 -13.69 9.50 5.63
N ASP A 198 -14.52 10.00 6.53
CA ASP A 198 -14.63 11.43 6.88
C ASP A 198 -13.61 11.79 7.97
#